data_AF-A0A380E3F8-F1
#
_entry.id   AF-A0A380E3F8-F1
#
_cell.length_a   1.000
_cell.length_b   1.000
_cell.length_c   1.000
_cell.angle_alpha   90.00
_cell.angle_beta   90.00
_cell.angle_gamma   90.00
#
_symmetry.space_group_name_H-M   'P 1'
#
loop_
_entity.id
_entity.type
_entity.pdbx_description
1 polymer ?
#
loop_
_entity_poly.entity_id
_entity_poly.type
_entity_poly.pdbx_seq_one_letter_code
_entity_poly.pdbx_strand_id
1 'polypeptide(L)'
;MKRSDRYSNSNEHFEHMKHEPHYNTYYQPVGKPPKKKKSKRILLKILLTILIIIALFIGIMYFLSTRDNVDELRKIENKSSFVSADNMPEYVKGAFISMEDERFYNHHGFDLKGTTRALFSTISDRDVQGGSTITQQVVKNYFMK
;
A
#
# COMPACT_ATOMS: atom_id res chain seq x y z
N MET A 1 75.54 -23.70 51.11
CA MET A 1 74.22 -24.34 50.89
C MET A 1 74.44 -25.66 50.17
N LYS A 2 74.10 -26.81 50.78
CA LYS A 2 74.41 -28.14 50.20
C LYS A 2 73.43 -28.46 49.06
N ARG A 3 73.86 -29.23 48.06
CA ARG A 3 73.05 -29.62 46.89
C ARG A 3 71.82 -30.46 47.27
N SER A 4 71.90 -31.17 48.40
CA SER A 4 70.80 -31.92 49.01
C SER A 4 69.63 -31.05 49.44
N ASP A 5 69.93 -29.85 49.95
CA ASP A 5 68.92 -28.96 50.54
C ASP A 5 68.06 -28.32 49.44
N ARG A 6 68.55 -28.31 48.19
CA ARG A 6 67.85 -27.77 47.02
C ARG A 6 66.73 -28.70 46.53
N TYR A 7 66.86 -30.01 46.70
CA TYR A 7 65.84 -30.99 46.31
C TYR A 7 64.76 -31.19 47.37
N SER A 8 65.10 -31.00 48.65
CA SER A 8 64.09 -31.04 49.72
C SER A 8 63.08 -29.90 49.57
N ASN A 9 63.58 -28.71 49.23
CA ASN A 9 62.76 -27.49 49.17
C ASN A 9 61.87 -27.41 47.91
N SER A 10 62.18 -28.18 46.85
CA SER A 10 61.31 -28.25 45.67
C SER A 10 60.04 -29.05 45.94
N ASN A 11 60.10 -30.10 46.75
CA ASN A 11 58.92 -30.93 47.04
C ASN A 11 57.91 -30.22 47.93
N GLU A 12 58.35 -29.41 48.89
CA GLU A 12 57.45 -28.61 49.74
C GLU A 12 56.66 -27.57 48.95
N HIS A 13 57.28 -26.95 47.94
CA HIS A 13 56.61 -25.96 47.09
C HIS A 13 55.52 -26.57 46.20
N PHE A 14 55.66 -27.84 45.78
CA PHE A 14 54.67 -28.52 44.94
C PHE A 14 53.47 -29.05 45.74
N GLU A 15 53.66 -29.46 46.99
CA GLU A 15 52.54 -29.87 47.85
C GLU A 15 51.66 -28.67 48.22
N HIS A 16 52.24 -27.49 48.41
CA HIS A 16 51.47 -26.28 48.74
C HIS A 16 50.54 -25.81 47.61
N MET A 17 50.88 -26.06 46.33
CA MET A 17 50.03 -25.66 45.19
C MET A 17 48.81 -26.56 44.99
N LYS A 18 48.79 -27.78 45.54
CA LYS A 18 47.65 -28.71 45.39
C LYS A 18 46.42 -28.29 46.22
N HIS A 19 46.57 -27.35 47.14
CA HIS A 19 45.51 -26.96 48.09
C HIS A 19 45.04 -25.51 47.91
N GLU A 20 45.47 -24.84 46.83
CA GLU A 20 44.88 -23.56 46.48
C GLU A 20 43.52 -23.77 45.79
N PRO A 21 42.45 -23.11 46.26
CA PRO A 21 41.16 -23.19 45.60
C PRO A 21 41.25 -22.59 44.19
N HIS A 22 41.07 -23.43 43.17
CA HIS A 22 41.01 -22.98 41.79
C HIS A 22 39.68 -22.25 41.55
N TYR A 23 39.73 -20.92 41.49
CA TYR A 23 38.59 -20.12 41.08
C TYR A 23 38.31 -20.35 39.59
N ASN A 24 37.08 -20.75 39.27
CA ASN A 24 36.67 -20.95 37.89
C ASN A 24 36.49 -19.58 37.20
N THR A 25 37.53 -19.10 36.50
CA THR A 25 37.54 -17.80 35.82
C THR A 25 36.78 -17.78 34.48
N TYR A 26 36.08 -18.86 34.12
CA TYR A 26 35.43 -19.01 32.82
C TYR A 26 33.97 -18.52 32.74
N TYR A 27 33.43 -17.89 33.79
CA TYR A 27 32.10 -17.29 33.71
C TYR A 27 32.15 -15.83 33.23
N GLN A 28 31.97 -15.63 31.93
CA GLN A 28 31.45 -14.36 31.40
C GLN A 28 29.92 -14.46 31.33
N PRO A 29 29.15 -13.54 31.95
CA PRO A 29 27.71 -13.50 31.74
C PRO A 29 27.46 -13.17 30.27
N VAL A 30 26.98 -14.15 29.51
CA VAL A 30 26.55 -13.93 28.13
C VAL A 30 25.48 -12.84 28.13
N GLY A 31 25.85 -11.65 27.65
CA GLY A 31 24.91 -10.55 27.47
C GLY A 31 23.73 -11.01 26.60
N LYS A 32 22.54 -10.46 26.84
CA LYS A 32 21.34 -10.79 26.06
C LYS A 32 21.69 -10.70 24.57
N PRO A 33 21.39 -11.72 23.75
CA PRO A 33 21.75 -11.70 22.33
C PRO A 33 21.20 -10.43 21.68
N PRO A 34 21.98 -9.74 20.83
CA PRO A 34 21.54 -8.50 20.21
C PRO A 34 20.21 -8.74 19.48
N LYS A 35 19.18 -7.96 19.81
CA LYS A 35 17.88 -8.06 19.13
C LYS A 35 18.10 -7.88 17.63
N LYS A 36 17.85 -8.94 16.86
CA LYS A 36 17.99 -8.95 15.40
C LYS A 36 17.04 -7.89 14.84
N LYS A 37 17.56 -6.71 14.46
CA LYS A 37 16.78 -5.64 13.81
C LYS A 37 16.18 -6.26 12.54
N LYS A 38 14.86 -6.46 12.49
CA LYS A 38 14.19 -6.89 11.25
C LYS A 38 14.65 -5.92 10.15
N SER A 39 15.26 -6.47 9.10
CA SER A 39 15.87 -5.65 8.05
C SER A 39 14.77 -4.87 7.34
N LYS A 40 14.90 -3.55 7.25
CA LYS A 40 14.02 -2.69 6.42
C LYS A 40 13.89 -3.22 4.98
N ARG A 41 14.86 -4.04 4.52
CA ARG A 41 14.83 -4.74 3.24
C ARG A 41 13.64 -5.71 3.08
N ILE A 42 13.15 -6.33 4.17
CA ILE A 42 11.97 -7.21 4.11
C ILE A 42 10.72 -6.38 3.86
N LEU A 43 10.54 -5.28 4.59
CA LEU A 43 9.41 -4.38 4.42
C LEU A 43 9.40 -3.75 3.01
N LEU A 44 10.57 -3.36 2.49
CA LEU A 44 10.70 -2.87 1.13
C LEU A 44 10.32 -3.92 0.08
N LYS A 45 10.74 -5.18 0.26
CA LYS A 45 10.35 -6.28 -0.64
C LYS A 45 8.84 -6.52 -0.65
N ILE A 46 8.21 -6.50 0.53
CA ILE A 46 6.75 -6.63 0.65
C ILE A 46 6.04 -5.48 -0.07
N LEU A 47 6.48 -4.24 0.15
CA LEU A 47 5.93 -3.07 -0.54
C LEU A 47 6.08 -3.18 -2.07
N LEU A 48 7.26 -3.60 -2.54
CA LEU A 48 7.52 -3.79 -3.97
C LEU A 48 6.61 -4.87 -4.56
N THR A 49 6.44 -6.01 -3.88
CA THR A 49 5.52 -7.06 -4.34
C THR A 49 4.07 -6.57 -4.40
N ILE A 50 3.61 -5.76 -3.43
CA ILE A 50 2.28 -5.17 -3.44
C ILE A 50 2.12 -4.23 -4.64
N LEU A 51 3.10 -3.36 -4.91
CA LEU A 51 3.07 -2.46 -6.06
C LEU A 51 3.03 -3.21 -7.39
N ILE A 52 3.78 -4.31 -7.51
CA ILE A 52 3.75 -5.17 -8.71
C ILE A 52 2.37 -5.79 -8.90
N ILE A 53 1.74 -6.29 -7.82
CA ILE A 53 0.39 -6.85 -7.88
C ILE A 53 -0.63 -5.79 -8.30
N ILE A 54 -0.54 -4.57 -7.75
CA ILE A 54 -1.42 -3.45 -8.11
C ILE A 54 -1.23 -3.07 -9.57
N ALA A 55 0.02 -2.95 -10.04
CA ALA A 55 0.31 -2.64 -11.44
C ALA A 55 -0.23 -3.73 -12.38
N LEU A 56 -0.07 -5.01 -12.02
CA LEU A 56 -0.63 -6.12 -12.79
C LEU A 56 -2.16 -6.06 -12.83
N PHE A 57 -2.79 -5.81 -11.68
CA PHE A 57 -4.23 -5.63 -11.59
C PHE A 57 -4.72 -4.50 -12.50
N ILE A 58 -4.08 -3.33 -12.45
CA ILE A 58 -4.40 -2.18 -13.33
C ILE A 58 -4.20 -2.56 -14.80
N GLY A 59 -3.13 -3.26 -15.15
CA GLY A 59 -2.87 -3.70 -16.52
C GLY A 59 -3.94 -4.67 -17.04
N ILE A 60 -4.36 -5.62 -16.21
CA ILE A 60 -5.47 -6.55 -16.54
C ILE A 60 -6.77 -5.77 -16.71
N MET A 61 -7.08 -4.83 -15.81
CA MET A 61 -8.26 -3.98 -15.92
C MET A 61 -8.25 -3.14 -17.21
N TYR A 62 -7.11 -2.55 -17.55
CA TYR A 62 -6.94 -1.83 -18.81
C TYR A 62 -7.22 -2.76 -20.00
N PHE A 63 -6.62 -3.95 -20.02
CA PHE A 63 -6.85 -4.92 -21.09
C PHE A 63 -8.32 -5.31 -21.22
N LEU A 64 -9.02 -5.59 -20.11
CA LEU A 64 -10.46 -5.87 -20.13
C LEU A 64 -11.28 -4.69 -20.66
N SER A 65 -10.92 -3.47 -20.29
CA SER A 65 -11.58 -2.24 -20.78
C SER A 65 -11.43 -2.02 -22.28
N THR A 66 -10.36 -2.54 -22.92
CA THR A 66 -10.19 -2.40 -24.38
C THR A 66 -11.18 -3.21 -25.21
N ARG A 67 -11.96 -4.10 -24.58
CA ARG A 67 -13.00 -4.87 -25.27
C ARG A 67 -14.21 -4.03 -25.66
N ASP A 68 -14.43 -2.92 -24.97
CA ASP A 68 -15.56 -2.02 -25.20
C ASP A 68 -15.24 -1.02 -26.31
N ASN A 69 -16.20 -0.78 -27.20
CA ASN A 69 -16.05 0.18 -28.30
C ASN A 69 -16.91 1.42 -28.04
N VAL A 70 -16.26 2.57 -27.86
CA VAL A 70 -16.92 3.86 -27.62
C VAL A 70 -17.71 4.39 -28.82
N ASP A 71 -17.40 3.95 -30.04
CA ASP A 71 -18.15 4.35 -31.25
C ASP A 71 -19.60 3.87 -31.19
N GLU A 72 -19.89 2.85 -30.38
CA GLU A 72 -21.26 2.38 -30.21
C GLU A 72 -22.17 3.42 -29.54
N LEU A 73 -21.63 4.40 -28.83
CA LEU A 73 -22.41 5.49 -28.25
C LEU A 73 -23.15 6.29 -29.33
N ARG A 74 -22.65 6.32 -30.57
CA ARG A 74 -23.35 6.94 -31.71
C ARG A 74 -24.70 6.28 -32.01
N LYS A 75 -24.89 5.00 -31.64
CA LYS A 75 -26.19 4.33 -31.80
C LYS A 75 -27.29 4.99 -30.95
N ILE A 76 -26.92 5.71 -29.87
CA ILE A 76 -27.88 6.45 -29.03
C ILE A 76 -28.52 7.59 -29.81
N GLU A 77 -27.78 8.22 -30.74
CA GLU A 77 -28.25 9.33 -31.56
C GLU A 77 -29.36 8.91 -32.54
N ASN A 78 -29.47 7.61 -32.86
CA ASN A 78 -30.48 7.07 -33.77
C ASN A 78 -31.84 6.79 -33.09
N LYS A 79 -32.00 7.06 -31.79
CA LYS A 79 -33.29 6.84 -31.10
C LYS A 79 -34.34 7.82 -31.62
N SER A 80 -35.58 7.37 -31.79
CA SER A 80 -36.68 8.18 -32.32
C SER A 80 -37.01 9.43 -31.48
N SER A 81 -36.73 9.38 -30.17
CA SER A 81 -36.89 10.49 -29.23
C SER A 81 -35.57 11.19 -28.88
N PHE A 82 -34.53 11.02 -29.69
CA PHE A 82 -33.23 11.64 -29.46
C PHE A 82 -33.32 13.17 -29.60
N VAL A 83 -32.71 13.87 -28.65
CA VAL A 83 -32.54 15.33 -28.68
C VAL A 83 -31.09 15.62 -28.33
N SER A 84 -30.37 16.32 -29.21
CA SER A 84 -29.01 16.78 -28.93
C SER A 84 -29.01 17.81 -27.79
N ALA A 85 -27.99 17.77 -26.93
CA ALA A 85 -27.82 18.74 -25.84
C ALA A 85 -27.77 20.19 -26.34
N ASP A 86 -27.25 20.42 -27.55
CA ASP A 86 -27.18 21.77 -28.15
C ASP A 86 -28.56 22.35 -28.50
N ASN A 87 -29.56 21.48 -28.67
CA ASN A 87 -30.95 21.87 -28.91
C ASN A 87 -31.77 22.01 -27.62
N MET A 88 -31.15 21.81 -26.45
CA MET A 88 -31.82 21.94 -25.16
C MET A 88 -31.62 23.35 -24.57
N PRO A 89 -32.63 23.91 -23.89
CA PRO A 89 -32.46 25.14 -23.13
C PRO A 89 -31.34 24.99 -22.09
N GLU A 90 -30.57 26.06 -21.85
CA GLU A 90 -29.45 26.03 -20.91
C GLU A 90 -29.83 25.61 -19.50
N TYR A 91 -31.01 26.01 -19.02
CA TYR A 91 -31.47 25.61 -17.69
C TYR A 91 -31.73 24.10 -17.58
N VAL A 92 -32.03 23.40 -18.68
CA VAL A 92 -32.20 21.94 -18.69
C VAL A 92 -30.83 21.28 -18.54
N LYS A 93 -29.85 21.67 -19.36
CA LYS A 93 -28.46 21.21 -19.23
C LYS A 93 -27.90 21.51 -17.84
N GLY A 94 -28.09 22.75 -17.39
CA GLY A 94 -27.66 23.24 -16.09
C GLY A 94 -28.27 22.50 -14.92
N ALA A 95 -29.52 22.04 -15.01
CA ALA A 95 -30.15 21.24 -13.95
C ALA A 95 -29.38 19.92 -13.70
N PHE A 96 -29.07 19.16 -14.76
CA PHE A 96 -28.29 17.92 -14.64
C PHE A 96 -26.84 18.19 -14.23
N ILE A 97 -26.18 19.18 -14.85
CA ILE A 97 -24.80 19.54 -14.52
C ILE A 97 -24.70 19.97 -13.05
N SER A 98 -25.57 20.85 -12.57
CA SER A 98 -25.52 21.33 -11.18
C SER A 98 -25.76 20.25 -10.13
N MET A 99 -26.60 19.25 -10.45
CA MET A 99 -26.95 18.16 -9.53
C MET A 99 -25.93 17.02 -9.55
N GLU A 100 -25.50 16.58 -10.74
CA GLU A 100 -24.70 15.36 -10.92
C GLU A 100 -23.21 15.64 -11.02
N ASP A 101 -22.82 16.75 -11.65
CA ASP A 101 -21.44 17.01 -12.04
C ASP A 101 -21.17 18.51 -12.28
N GLU A 102 -21.09 19.27 -11.18
CA GLU A 102 -21.02 20.74 -11.21
C GLU A 102 -19.82 21.29 -12.00
N ARG A 103 -18.80 20.45 -12.24
CA ARG A 103 -17.55 20.77 -12.94
C ARG A 103 -17.45 20.03 -14.29
N PHE A 104 -18.55 19.55 -14.84
CA PHE A 104 -18.57 18.72 -16.04
C PHE A 104 -17.63 19.20 -17.17
N TYR A 105 -17.69 20.49 -17.51
CA TYR A 105 -16.86 21.10 -18.56
C TYR A 105 -15.41 21.40 -18.16
N ASN A 106 -15.06 21.31 -16.88
CA ASN A 106 -13.74 21.65 -16.36
C ASN A 106 -12.81 20.43 -16.22
N HIS A 107 -13.31 19.22 -16.43
CA HIS A 107 -12.55 17.99 -16.25
C HIS A 107 -12.60 17.07 -17.48
N HIS A 108 -11.68 16.12 -17.55
CA HIS A 108 -11.54 15.20 -18.69
C HIS A 108 -12.26 13.85 -18.44
N GLY A 109 -13.48 13.91 -17.91
CA GLY A 109 -14.31 12.74 -17.57
C GLY A 109 -14.05 12.12 -16.20
N PHE A 110 -13.07 12.63 -15.45
CA PHE A 110 -12.80 12.23 -14.06
C PHE A 110 -12.60 13.45 -13.17
N ASP A 111 -13.45 13.61 -12.15
CA ASP A 111 -13.36 14.69 -11.18
C ASP A 111 -12.66 14.24 -9.89
N LEU A 112 -11.34 14.45 -9.82
CA LEU A 112 -10.54 14.12 -8.63
C LEU A 112 -11.11 14.74 -7.35
N LYS A 113 -11.62 15.97 -7.40
CA LYS A 113 -12.14 16.67 -6.23
C LYS A 113 -13.49 16.10 -5.80
N GLY A 114 -14.41 15.92 -6.75
CA GLY A 114 -15.73 15.34 -6.50
C GLY A 114 -15.64 13.90 -6.00
N THR A 115 -14.82 13.07 -6.65
CA THR A 115 -14.64 11.66 -6.29
C THR A 115 -13.98 11.50 -4.92
N THR A 116 -12.92 12.27 -4.61
CA THR A 116 -12.29 12.21 -3.27
C THR A 116 -13.24 12.69 -2.18
N ARG A 117 -13.96 13.80 -2.40
CA ARG A 117 -15.01 14.29 -1.47
C ARG A 117 -16.06 13.21 -1.20
N ALA A 118 -16.59 12.57 -2.25
CA ALA A 118 -17.61 11.54 -2.13
C ALA A 118 -17.11 10.29 -1.41
N LEU A 119 -15.86 9.87 -1.65
CA LEU A 119 -15.22 8.78 -0.90
C LEU A 119 -15.14 9.10 0.59
N PHE A 120 -14.65 10.29 0.96
CA PHE A 120 -14.57 10.70 2.35
C PHE A 120 -15.94 10.84 3.00
N SER A 121 -16.92 11.43 2.31
CA SER A 121 -18.28 11.60 2.87
C SER A 121 -18.95 10.25 3.11
N THR A 122 -18.81 9.30 2.18
CA THR A 122 -19.39 7.95 2.26
C THR A 122 -18.77 7.14 3.41
N ILE A 123 -17.46 7.28 3.64
CA ILE A 123 -16.77 6.59 4.76
C ILE A 123 -17.12 7.24 6.11
N SER A 124 -17.51 8.52 6.12
CA SER A 124 -17.78 9.28 7.34
C SER A 124 -19.23 9.16 7.85
N ASP A 125 -19.98 8.13 7.44
CA ASP A 125 -21.41 7.92 7.72
C ASP A 125 -22.31 9.14 7.45
N ARG A 126 -21.90 10.00 6.50
CA ARG A 126 -22.75 11.06 5.96
C ARG A 126 -23.55 10.52 4.78
N ASP A 127 -24.53 11.30 4.33
CA ASP A 127 -25.30 11.00 3.12
C ASP A 127 -24.38 10.59 1.97
N VAL A 128 -24.75 9.51 1.28
CA VAL A 128 -24.04 9.02 0.09
C VAL A 128 -24.09 10.13 -0.96
N GLN A 129 -22.94 10.74 -1.24
CA GLN A 129 -22.84 11.77 -2.26
C GLN A 129 -22.49 11.11 -3.61
N GLY A 130 -23.14 11.59 -4.67
CA GLY A 130 -22.72 11.31 -6.04
C GLY A 130 -21.26 11.74 -6.22
N GLY A 131 -20.39 10.77 -6.48
CA GLY A 131 -18.96 10.99 -6.75
C GLY A 131 -18.55 10.70 -8.19
N SER A 132 -19.50 10.25 -9.00
CA SER A 132 -19.28 9.87 -10.40
C SER A 132 -19.65 11.00 -11.34
N THR A 133 -18.79 11.27 -12.31
CA THR A 133 -19.02 12.25 -13.37
C THR A 133 -20.12 11.81 -14.33
N ILE A 134 -20.75 12.74 -15.06
CA ILE A 134 -21.73 12.40 -16.11
C ILE A 134 -21.09 11.43 -17.13
N THR A 135 -19.82 11.59 -17.48
CA THR A 135 -19.08 10.70 -18.37
C THR A 135 -19.03 9.26 -17.83
N GLN A 136 -18.72 9.08 -16.55
CA GLN A 136 -18.72 7.76 -15.91
C GLN A 136 -20.12 7.15 -15.85
N GLN A 137 -21.14 7.98 -15.63
CA GLN A 137 -22.52 7.52 -15.63
C GLN A 137 -22.95 7.00 -17.01
N VAL A 138 -22.54 7.65 -18.11
CA VAL A 138 -22.78 7.16 -19.48
C VAL A 138 -22.12 5.80 -19.70
N VAL A 139 -20.85 5.65 -19.33
CA VAL A 139 -20.12 4.37 -19.44
C VAL A 139 -20.82 3.27 -18.65
N LYS A 140 -21.17 3.53 -17.38
CA LYS A 140 -21.89 2.59 -16.52
C LYS A 140 -23.23 2.17 -17.13
N ASN A 141 -24.02 3.14 -17.60
CA ASN A 141 -25.36 2.87 -18.11
C ASN A 141 -25.38 2.17 -19.47
N TYR A 142 -24.31 2.31 -20.27
CA TYR A 142 -24.21 1.72 -21.60
C TYR A 142 -23.48 0.37 -21.61
N PHE A 143 -22.30 0.26 -21.00
CA PHE A 143 -21.45 -0.93 -21.07
C PHE A 143 -21.59 -1.90 -19.89
N MET A 144 -22.06 -1.43 -18.73
CA MET A 144 -22.13 -2.24 -17.51
C MET A 144 -23.56 -2.68 -17.16
N LYS A 145 -24.45 -2.70 -18.17
CA LYS A 145 -25.86 -3.07 -18.01
C LYS A 145 -26.07 -4.58 -18.11
#